data_AF-A0A937M7A6-F1
#
_entry.id   AF-A0A937M7A6-F1
#
_cell.length_a   1.000
_cell.length_b   1.000
_cell.length_c   1.000
_cell.angle_alpha   90.00
_cell.angle_beta   90.00
_cell.angle_gamma   90.00
#
_symmetry.space_group_name_H-M   'P 1'
#
loop_
_entity.id
_entity.type
_entity.pdbx_description
1 polymer ?
#
loop_
_entity_poly.entity_id
_entity_poly.type
_entity_poly.pdbx_seq_one_letter_code
_entity_poly.pdbx_strand_id
1 'polypeptide(L)'
;MIELLKHHSFSATFLVLFLSYVFFFGSDGEEIQRLNGFTMGTSYQVQIVDMPNDISAENLAADISDLLSELDTGIFSTYARNSELSRFNRHGVNVPFSASS
;
A
#
# COMPACT_ATOMS: atom_id res chain seq x y z
N MET A 1 46.48 -32.42 -10.14
CA MET A 1 45.30 -31.99 -9.36
C MET A 1 45.36 -30.53 -8.90
N ILE A 2 46.54 -29.92 -8.72
CA ILE A 2 46.69 -28.53 -8.25
C ILE A 2 46.49 -27.48 -9.38
N GLU A 3 46.79 -27.83 -10.64
CA GLU A 3 46.62 -26.92 -11.80
C GLU A 3 45.15 -26.65 -12.20
N LEU A 4 44.27 -27.66 -12.09
CA LEU A 4 42.83 -27.48 -12.28
C LEU A 4 42.24 -26.50 -11.25
N LEU A 5 42.70 -26.58 -9.99
CA LEU A 5 42.24 -25.72 -8.91
C LEU A 5 42.63 -24.23 -9.14
N LYS A 6 43.80 -23.97 -9.75
CA LYS A 6 44.25 -22.62 -10.10
C LYS A 6 43.44 -21.98 -11.24
N HIS A 7 43.04 -22.75 -12.25
CA HIS A 7 42.22 -22.22 -13.35
C HIS A 7 40.79 -21.87 -12.93
N HIS A 8 40.19 -22.66 -12.04
CA HIS A 8 38.86 -22.36 -11.50
C HIS A 8 38.87 -21.24 -10.45
N SER A 9 40.02 -21.00 -9.79
CA SER A 9 40.16 -19.91 -8.83
C SER A 9 39.91 -18.54 -9.46
N PHE A 10 40.39 -18.28 -10.68
CA PHE A 10 40.17 -16.99 -11.35
C PHE A 10 38.68 -16.77 -11.69
N SER A 11 38.02 -17.82 -12.18
CA SER A 11 36.59 -17.78 -12.49
C SER A 11 35.73 -17.63 -11.23
N ALA A 12 36.10 -18.29 -10.13
CA ALA A 12 35.42 -18.15 -8.85
C ALA A 12 35.58 -16.74 -8.26
N THR A 13 36.78 -16.15 -8.31
CA THR A 13 37.00 -14.77 -7.85
C THR A 13 36.23 -13.76 -8.70
N PHE A 14 36.20 -13.96 -10.02
CA PHE A 14 35.40 -13.12 -10.93
C PHE A 14 33.90 -13.23 -10.64
N LEU A 15 33.40 -14.45 -10.39
CA LEU A 15 31.99 -14.68 -10.03
C LEU A 15 31.62 -13.99 -8.71
N VAL A 16 32.49 -14.07 -7.70
CA VAL A 16 32.29 -13.40 -6.40
C VAL A 16 32.29 -11.89 -6.56
N LEU A 17 33.24 -11.34 -7.34
CA LEU A 17 33.29 -9.91 -7.62
C LEU A 17 32.06 -9.45 -8.41
N PHE A 18 31.64 -10.21 -9.41
CA PHE A 18 30.45 -9.94 -10.20
C PHE A 18 29.17 -9.96 -9.34
N LEU A 19 29.01 -10.99 -8.49
CA LEU A 19 27.90 -11.06 -7.54
C LEU A 19 27.94 -9.87 -6.58
N SER A 20 29.10 -9.54 -6.01
CA SER A 20 29.23 -8.38 -5.12
C SER A 20 28.85 -7.08 -5.82
N TYR A 21 29.26 -6.90 -7.08
CA TYR A 21 28.93 -5.72 -7.86
C TYR A 21 27.42 -5.63 -8.13
N VAL A 22 26.78 -6.74 -8.50
CA VAL A 22 25.33 -6.80 -8.70
C VAL A 22 24.56 -6.49 -7.40
N PHE A 23 25.03 -6.98 -6.25
CA PHE A 23 24.40 -6.68 -4.95
C PHE A 23 24.60 -5.23 -4.48
N PHE A 24 25.74 -4.60 -4.80
CA PHE A 24 26.03 -3.23 -4.37
C PHE A 24 25.51 -2.14 -5.32
N PHE A 25 25.34 -2.45 -6.62
CA PHE A 25 24.89 -1.47 -7.63
C PHE A 25 23.47 -1.72 -8.15
N GLY A 26 22.82 -2.79 -7.70
CA GLY A 26 21.46 -3.13 -8.10
C GLY A 26 20.42 -2.54 -7.15
N SER A 27 20.08 -1.26 -7.28
CA SER A 27 18.72 -0.70 -7.05
C SER A 27 18.77 0.82 -6.95
N ASP A 28 18.63 1.50 -8.10
CA ASP A 28 18.48 2.97 -8.18
C ASP A 28 17.07 3.36 -8.70
N GLY A 29 16.10 2.45 -8.56
CA GLY A 29 14.71 2.76 -8.85
C GLY A 29 14.07 3.40 -7.63
N GLU A 30 13.41 4.54 -7.82
CA GLU A 30 12.51 5.11 -6.79
C GLU A 30 11.60 4.00 -6.26
N GLU A 31 11.71 3.69 -4.97
CA GLU A 31 10.96 2.61 -4.35
C GLU A 31 9.49 3.05 -4.21
N ILE A 32 8.65 2.61 -5.15
CA ILE A 32 7.22 2.91 -5.13
C ILE A 32 6.54 1.93 -4.17
N GLN A 33 6.13 2.43 -3.00
CA GLN A 33 5.29 1.68 -2.08
C GLN A 33 3.86 1.61 -2.64
N ARG A 34 3.29 0.41 -2.69
CA ARG A 34 1.92 0.17 -3.19
C ARG A 34 1.04 -0.40 -2.10
N LEU A 35 -0.02 0.32 -1.76
CA LEU A 35 -1.02 -0.09 -0.76
C LEU A 35 -2.34 -0.37 -1.48
N ASN A 36 -2.90 -1.56 -1.27
CA ASN A 36 -4.11 -2.00 -1.95
C ASN A 36 -5.15 -2.47 -0.94
N GLY A 37 -6.42 -2.39 -1.32
CA GLY A 37 -7.50 -2.94 -0.51
C GLY A 37 -8.82 -3.00 -1.25
N PHE A 38 -9.86 -3.38 -0.52
CA PHE A 38 -11.23 -3.54 -1.02
C PHE A 38 -12.20 -2.77 -0.15
N THR A 39 -13.14 -2.05 -0.76
CA THR A 39 -14.21 -1.34 -0.04
C THR A 39 -15.36 -1.04 -1.01
N MET A 40 -16.58 -0.82 -0.49
CA MET A 40 -17.75 -0.37 -1.27
C MET A 40 -18.03 -1.21 -2.53
N GLY A 41 -17.70 -2.50 -2.52
CA GLY A 41 -17.88 -3.41 -3.66
C GLY A 41 -16.85 -3.27 -4.80
N THR A 42 -15.74 -2.55 -4.57
CA THR A 42 -14.63 -2.39 -5.52
C THR A 42 -13.27 -2.49 -4.82
N SER A 43 -12.18 -2.30 -5.55
CA SER A 43 -10.82 -2.20 -5.03
C SER A 43 -10.25 -0.78 -5.14
N TYR A 44 -9.25 -0.48 -4.32
CA TYR A 44 -8.44 0.73 -4.41
C TYR A 44 -6.95 0.38 -4.42
N GLN A 45 -6.15 1.29 -4.97
CA GLN A 45 -4.68 1.19 -5.00
C GLN A 45 -4.09 2.59 -4.82
N VAL A 46 -3.26 2.74 -3.79
CA VAL A 46 -2.50 3.96 -3.48
C VAL A 46 -1.02 3.67 -3.74
N GLN A 47 -0.35 4.56 -4.48
CA GLN A 47 1.08 4.45 -4.78
C GLN A 47 1.79 5.67 -4.22
N ILE A 48 2.86 5.43 -3.47
CA ILE A 48 3.62 6.46 -2.77
C ILE A 48 5.06 6.34 -3.24
N VAL A 49 5.59 7.44 -3.76
CA VAL A 49 7.00 7.59 -4.09
C VAL A 49 7.71 8.17 -2.86
N ASP A 50 8.92 7.70 -2.57
CA ASP A 50 9.75 8.17 -1.45
C ASP A 50 9.00 8.17 -0.11
N MET A 51 8.41 7.03 0.24
CA MET A 51 7.68 6.89 1.50
C MET A 51 8.61 7.16 2.69
N PRO A 52 8.24 8.07 3.61
CA PRO A 52 9.06 8.38 4.77
C PRO A 52 9.31 7.12 5.63
N ASN A 53 10.57 6.89 6.01
CA ASN A 53 10.98 5.70 6.79
C ASN A 53 10.38 5.64 8.20
N ASP A 54 9.84 6.75 8.70
CA ASP A 54 9.17 6.84 10.00
C ASP A 54 7.70 6.38 9.94
N ILE A 55 7.13 6.22 8.75
CA ILE A 55 5.78 5.73 8.54
C ILE A 55 5.85 4.28 8.06
N SER A 56 5.26 3.37 8.83
CA SER A 56 5.06 1.99 8.37
C SER A 56 3.99 1.94 7.29
N ALA A 57 4.28 1.24 6.19
CA ALA A 57 3.33 0.97 5.11
C ALA A 57 2.06 0.26 5.61
N GLU A 58 2.21 -0.63 6.58
CA GLU A 58 1.12 -1.38 7.21
C GLU A 58 0.22 -0.46 8.04
N ASN A 59 0.81 0.43 8.84
CA ASN A 59 0.05 1.40 9.62
C ASN A 59 -0.74 2.34 8.70
N LEU A 60 -0.10 2.87 7.65
CA LEU A 60 -0.78 3.73 6.69
C LEU A 60 -1.89 2.99 5.93
N ALA A 61 -1.67 1.71 5.58
CA ALA A 61 -2.71 0.90 4.95
C ALA A 61 -3.91 0.68 5.87
N ALA A 62 -3.67 0.47 7.17
CA ALA A 62 -4.72 0.36 8.18
C ALA A 62 -5.50 1.68 8.32
N ASP A 63 -4.81 2.81 8.43
CA ASP A 63 -5.43 4.13 8.51
C ASP A 63 -6.31 4.44 7.29
N ILE A 64 -5.83 4.09 6.08
CA ILE A 64 -6.61 4.23 4.83
C ILE A 64 -7.85 3.34 4.89
N SER A 65 -7.71 2.09 5.32
CA SER A 65 -8.83 1.15 5.43
C SER A 65 -9.89 1.63 6.42
N ASP A 66 -9.46 2.14 7.58
CA ASP A 66 -10.35 2.64 8.63
C ASP A 66 -11.12 3.87 8.16
N LEU A 67 -10.43 4.82 7.53
CA LEU A 67 -11.06 5.99 6.91
C LEU A 67 -12.11 5.57 5.87
N LEU A 68 -11.76 4.67 4.95
CA LEU A 68 -12.69 4.22 3.91
C LEU A 68 -13.88 3.44 4.50
N SER A 69 -13.68 2.73 5.62
CA SER A 69 -14.74 2.02 6.34
C SER A 69 -15.72 2.98 7.02
N GLU A 70 -15.21 4.06 7.62
CA GLU A 70 -16.05 5.13 8.17
C GLU A 70 -16.87 5.83 7.07
N LEU A 71 -16.22 6.15 5.95
CA LEU A 71 -16.89 6.76 4.81
C LEU A 71 -17.98 5.85 4.22
N ASP A 72 -17.74 4.54 4.11
CA ASP A 72 -18.75 3.58 3.66
C ASP A 72 -19.86 3.45 4.71
N THR A 73 -19.56 2.77 5.81
CA THR A 73 -20.59 2.30 6.76
C THR A 73 -21.19 3.42 7.60
N GLY A 74 -20.43 4.49 7.86
CA GLY A 74 -20.82 5.61 8.70
C GLY A 74 -21.56 6.70 7.93
N ILE A 75 -21.13 7.02 6.71
CA ILE A 75 -21.59 8.23 6.02
C ILE A 75 -22.35 7.93 4.74
N PHE A 76 -21.72 7.31 3.73
CA PHE A 76 -22.20 7.33 2.35
C PHE A 76 -22.91 6.07 1.88
N SER A 77 -22.82 4.95 2.60
CA SER A 77 -23.42 3.71 2.10
C SER A 77 -24.95 3.77 2.10
N THR A 78 -25.60 3.50 0.97
CA THR A 78 -27.05 3.22 0.93
C THR A 78 -27.38 1.80 1.39
N TYR A 79 -26.37 0.93 1.54
CA TYR A 79 -26.50 -0.44 2.02
C TYR A 79 -26.45 -0.52 3.55
N ALA A 80 -25.67 0.35 4.20
CA ALA A 80 -25.64 0.45 5.65
C ALA A 80 -26.85 1.25 6.18
N ARG A 81 -27.79 0.58 6.86
CA ARG A 81 -29.03 1.19 7.36
C ARG A 81 -28.78 2.43 8.25
N ASN A 82 -27.69 2.40 9.01
CA ASN A 82 -27.33 3.43 9.99
C ASN A 82 -26.39 4.50 9.44
N SER A 83 -25.97 4.42 8.18
CA SER A 83 -25.18 5.49 7.59
C SER A 83 -25.94 6.81 7.61
N GLU A 84 -25.21 7.91 7.63
CA GLU A 84 -25.77 9.25 7.56
C GLU A 84 -26.69 9.40 6.34
N LEU A 85 -26.24 8.98 5.16
CA LEU A 85 -27.02 9.05 3.93
C LEU A 85 -28.32 8.25 4.03
N SER A 86 -28.27 7.03 4.58
CA SER A 86 -29.47 6.21 4.76
C SER A 86 -30.44 6.82 5.76
N ARG A 87 -29.93 7.49 6.82
CA ARG A 87 -30.76 8.23 7.78
C ARG A 87 -31.39 9.46 7.13
N PHE A 88 -30.63 10.20 6.34
CA PHE A 88 -31.11 11.35 5.58
C PHE A 88 -32.20 10.95 4.58
N ASN A 89 -32.02 9.86 3.84
CA ASN A 89 -33.00 9.34 2.89
C ASN A 89 -34.36 8.98 3.52
N ARG A 90 -34.38 8.68 4.83
CA ARG A 90 -35.60 8.39 5.60
C ARG A 90 -36.07 9.59 6.43
N HIS A 91 -35.38 10.71 6.35
CA HIS A 91 -35.69 11.91 7.12
C HIS A 91 -36.95 12.59 6.59
N GLY A 92 -37.59 13.40 7.44
CA GLY A 92 -38.80 14.11 7.08
C GLY A 92 -38.56 15.16 5.99
N VAL A 93 -39.49 15.25 5.04
CA VAL A 93 -39.44 16.27 3.98
C VAL A 93 -39.54 17.67 4.60
N ASN A 94 -38.71 18.61 4.12
CA ASN A 94 -38.61 19.99 4.62
C ASN A 94 -38.19 20.11 6.10
N VAL A 95 -37.61 19.07 6.69
CA VAL A 95 -37.02 19.12 8.03
C VAL A 95 -35.49 19.22 7.90
N PRO A 96 -34.83 20.22 8.52
CA PRO A 96 -33.38 20.28 8.55
C PRO A 96 -32.76 18.98 9.09
N PHE A 97 -31.66 18.55 8.48
CA PHE A 97 -30.92 17.36 8.89
C PHE A 97 -29.50 17.77 9.28
N SER A 98 -29.04 17.35 10.46
CA SER A 98 -27.65 17.54 10.88
C SER A 98 -26.77 16.49 10.22
N ALA A 99 -25.98 16.95 9.24
CA ALA A 99 -24.99 16.16 8.52
C ALA A 99 -23.58 16.38 9.09
N SER A 100 -22.65 15.51 8.74
CA SER A 100 -21.21 15.71 8.96
C SER A 100 -20.73 17.03 8.34
N SER A 101 -19.78 17.69 9.00
CA SER A 101 -19.26 19.02 8.66
C SER A 101 -18.27 19.02 7.51
#